data_AF-A0A0F9L3N1-F1
#
_entry.id   AF-A0A0F9L3N1-F1
#
_cell.length_a   1.000
_cell.length_b   1.000
_cell.length_c   1.000
_cell.angle_alpha   90.00
_cell.angle_beta   90.00
_cell.angle_gamma   90.00
#
_symmetry.space_group_name_H-M   'P 1'
#
loop_
_entity.id
_entity.type
_entity.pdbx_description
1 polymer ?
#
loop_
_entity_poly.entity_id
_entity_poly.type
_entity_poly.pdbx_seq_one_letter_code
_entity_poly.pdbx_strand_id
1 'polypeptide(L)'
;MSLAPISPLITDWIKNGLKWKYVWQPTYRPFTIPANSEVRLPREDFIFTAPEGLLLVLAGLFDHPQCGIGMENPQIDTGNEFAVSSLMASGTYNQPWHVFGVVPPKTASGTFGVGNYKEWAWTDWCKLYVINVDNVPHTCYGFTYIMALLLKPRPPRASDTALKLMLARELYDIDDELRKKLTLGDVKKLITDMSLAFSREVAE
;
A
#
# COMPACT_ATOMS: atom_id res chain seq x y z
N MET A 1 -5.80 -16.05 -20.34
CA MET A 1 -5.63 -16.61 -18.98
C MET A 1 -6.72 -16.00 -18.12
N SER A 2 -7.70 -16.79 -17.67
CA SER A 2 -8.78 -16.30 -16.81
C SER A 2 -8.21 -16.06 -15.42
N LEU A 3 -7.99 -14.80 -15.07
CA LEU A 3 -7.56 -14.38 -13.75
C LEU A 3 -8.72 -14.62 -12.77
N ALA A 4 -8.40 -14.92 -11.51
CA ALA A 4 -9.31 -15.06 -10.38
C ALA A 4 -10.37 -13.92 -10.30
N PRO A 5 -11.44 -14.04 -9.48
CA PRO A 5 -12.31 -12.90 -9.22
C PRO A 5 -11.45 -11.68 -8.89
N ILE A 6 -11.63 -10.63 -9.68
CA ILE A 6 -10.98 -9.34 -9.52
C ILE A 6 -11.11 -8.93 -8.05
N SER A 7 -10.01 -8.50 -7.42
CA SER A 7 -9.97 -7.98 -6.05
C SER A 7 -11.26 -7.22 -5.71
N PRO A 8 -11.88 -7.40 -4.52
CA PRO A 8 -13.11 -6.68 -4.15
C PRO A 8 -13.00 -5.17 -4.37
N LEU A 9 -11.82 -4.60 -4.17
CA LEU A 9 -11.56 -3.17 -4.38
C LEU A 9 -11.65 -2.76 -5.85
N ILE A 10 -11.00 -3.52 -6.73
CA ILE A 10 -11.03 -3.26 -8.17
C ILE A 10 -12.45 -3.54 -8.71
N THR A 11 -13.12 -4.57 -8.21
CA THR A 11 -14.53 -4.87 -8.54
C THR A 11 -15.44 -3.69 -8.17
N ASP A 12 -15.22 -3.08 -7.01
CA ASP A 12 -15.94 -1.88 -6.58
C ASP A 12 -15.62 -0.68 -7.49
N TRP A 13 -14.37 -0.47 -7.89
CA TRP A 13 -14.03 0.58 -8.87
C TRP A 13 -14.74 0.38 -10.22
N ILE A 14 -14.78 -0.86 -10.72
CA ILE A 14 -15.47 -1.22 -11.96
C ILE A 14 -16.97 -0.95 -11.82
N LYS A 15 -17.59 -1.43 -10.74
CA LYS A 15 -19.02 -1.27 -10.48
C LYS A 15 -19.46 0.19 -10.44
N ASN A 16 -18.60 1.07 -9.92
CA ASN A 16 -18.86 2.51 -9.84
C ASN A 16 -18.38 3.29 -11.08
N GLY A 17 -17.93 2.62 -12.14
CA GLY A 17 -17.46 3.27 -13.37
C GLY A 17 -16.23 4.16 -13.17
N LEU A 18 -15.43 3.89 -12.15
CA LEU A 18 -14.25 4.70 -11.84
C LEU A 18 -13.13 4.41 -12.85
N LYS A 19 -12.30 5.42 -13.12
CA LYS A 19 -11.14 5.27 -14.01
C LYS A 19 -9.94 4.77 -13.21
N TRP A 20 -9.38 3.64 -13.62
CA TRP A 20 -8.22 3.01 -12.99
C TRP A 20 -7.30 2.40 -14.06
N LYS A 21 -6.08 2.01 -13.69
CA LYS A 21 -5.13 1.31 -14.58
C LYS A 21 -4.31 0.27 -13.84
N TYR A 22 -3.81 -0.73 -14.57
CA TYR A 22 -2.73 -1.58 -14.08
C TYR A 22 -1.37 -0.96 -14.36
N VAL A 23 -0.45 -1.14 -13.41
CA VAL A 23 0.99 -0.92 -13.58
C VAL A 23 1.67 -2.25 -13.34
N TRP A 24 2.32 -2.76 -14.38
CA TRP A 24 3.12 -3.99 -14.32
C TRP A 24 4.54 -3.67 -14.76
N GLN A 25 5.51 -4.04 -13.92
CA GLN A 25 6.93 -3.85 -14.20
C GLN A 25 7.69 -5.14 -13.89
N PRO A 26 7.91 -6.01 -14.88
CA PRO A 26 8.89 -7.07 -14.78
C PRO A 26 10.28 -6.50 -15.07
N THR A 27 11.22 -6.71 -14.16
CA THR A 27 12.62 -6.31 -14.34
C THR A 27 13.53 -7.51 -14.16
N TYR A 28 14.25 -7.86 -15.22
CA TYR A 28 15.22 -8.97 -15.24
C TYR A 28 16.67 -8.46 -15.30
N ARG A 29 16.89 -7.16 -15.03
CA ARG A 29 18.21 -6.56 -15.01
C ARG A 29 18.77 -6.62 -13.60
N PRO A 30 19.88 -7.33 -13.36
CA PRO A 30 20.48 -7.36 -12.04
C PRO A 30 20.99 -5.99 -11.60
N PHE A 31 20.93 -5.73 -10.30
CA PHE A 31 21.54 -4.57 -9.65
C PHE A 31 21.93 -4.89 -8.22
N THR A 32 22.86 -4.11 -7.67
CA THR A 32 23.35 -4.27 -6.30
C THR A 32 22.48 -3.48 -5.32
N ILE A 33 22.12 -4.12 -4.22
CA ILE A 33 21.53 -3.51 -3.03
C ILE A 33 22.66 -3.25 -2.03
N PRO A 34 22.92 -2.00 -1.63
CA PRO A 34 23.97 -1.71 -0.64
C PRO A 34 23.76 -2.43 0.69
N ALA A 35 24.82 -2.60 1.46
CA ALA A 35 24.75 -3.18 2.81
C ALA A 35 23.81 -2.38 3.72
N ASN A 36 23.01 -3.06 4.54
CA ASN A 36 22.05 -2.46 5.48
C ASN A 36 21.18 -1.36 4.85
N SER A 37 20.74 -1.57 3.61
CA SER A 37 20.07 -0.55 2.81
C SER A 37 18.90 -1.13 2.04
N GLU A 38 18.07 -0.22 1.54
CA GLU A 38 17.03 -0.50 0.57
C GLU A 38 17.32 0.17 -0.79
N VAL A 39 16.70 -0.35 -1.84
CA VAL A 39 16.63 0.31 -3.16
C VAL A 39 15.16 0.37 -3.57
N ARG A 40 14.69 1.60 -3.84
CA ARG A 40 13.30 1.84 -4.25
C ARG A 40 13.04 1.39 -5.68
N LEU A 41 11.80 0.93 -5.91
CA LEU A 41 11.31 0.40 -7.18
C LEU A 41 10.28 1.36 -7.79
N PRO A 42 10.24 1.49 -9.14
CA PRO A 42 11.09 0.83 -10.13
C PRO A 42 12.46 1.51 -10.32
N ARG A 43 12.67 2.67 -9.70
CA ARG A 43 13.91 3.43 -9.74
C ARG A 43 14.15 4.11 -8.40
N GLU A 44 15.37 4.57 -8.19
CA GLU A 44 15.78 5.33 -7.02
C GLU A 44 14.80 6.49 -6.74
N ASP A 45 14.47 6.67 -5.46
CA ASP A 45 13.54 7.69 -4.96
C ASP A 45 12.11 7.67 -5.53
N PHE A 46 11.69 6.60 -6.21
CA PHE A 46 10.34 6.54 -6.73
C PHE A 46 9.29 6.33 -5.63
N ILE A 47 8.22 7.12 -5.70
CA ILE A 47 7.03 7.01 -4.85
C ILE A 47 5.81 6.94 -5.77
N PHE A 48 5.01 5.88 -5.64
CA PHE A 48 3.71 5.81 -6.29
C PHE A 48 2.77 6.78 -5.60
N THR A 49 2.12 7.63 -6.38
CA THR A 49 1.10 8.55 -5.89
C THR A 49 -0.21 8.30 -6.61
N ALA A 50 -1.26 8.04 -5.85
CA ALA A 50 -2.61 7.83 -6.34
C ALA A 50 -3.62 8.08 -5.21
N PRO A 51 -4.86 8.53 -5.51
CA PRO A 51 -5.91 8.61 -4.51
C PRO A 51 -6.15 7.27 -3.79
N GLU A 52 -6.01 6.18 -4.53
CA GLU A 52 -6.16 4.82 -4.03
C GLU A 52 -5.36 3.87 -4.91
N GLY A 53 -4.74 2.87 -4.32
CA GLY A 53 -4.00 1.85 -5.03
C GLY A 53 -4.09 0.51 -4.33
N LEU A 54 -3.75 -0.54 -5.09
CA LEU A 54 -3.73 -1.91 -4.63
C LEU A 54 -2.46 -2.58 -5.14
N LEU A 55 -1.59 -3.02 -4.23
CA LEU A 55 -0.52 -3.95 -4.55
C LEU A 55 -1.12 -5.35 -4.66
N LEU A 56 -0.92 -5.99 -5.81
CA LEU A 56 -1.41 -7.35 -6.08
C LEU A 56 -0.28 -8.37 -5.99
N VAL A 57 0.89 -7.99 -6.51
CA VAL A 57 2.07 -8.83 -6.54
C VAL A 57 3.29 -7.97 -6.26
N LEU A 58 4.18 -8.47 -5.40
CA LEU A 58 5.57 -8.02 -5.31
C LEU A 58 6.44 -9.25 -5.15
N ALA A 59 7.45 -9.41 -6.00
CA ALA A 59 8.39 -10.51 -5.89
C ALA A 59 9.79 -10.06 -6.28
N GLY A 60 10.79 -10.71 -5.69
CA GLY A 60 12.21 -10.46 -5.93
C GLY A 60 13.02 -11.75 -5.89
N LEU A 61 14.12 -11.77 -6.65
CA LEU A 61 15.13 -12.82 -6.66
C LEU A 61 16.49 -12.24 -6.29
N PHE A 62 17.24 -12.94 -5.46
CA PHE A 62 18.45 -12.46 -4.80
C PHE A 62 19.53 -13.53 -4.76
N ASP A 63 20.78 -13.12 -4.57
CA ASP A 63 21.93 -14.00 -4.35
C ASP A 63 22.10 -14.45 -2.89
N HIS A 64 21.38 -13.83 -1.94
CA HIS A 64 21.55 -14.09 -0.52
C HIS A 64 20.21 -14.09 0.26
N PRO A 65 20.05 -14.90 1.33
CA PRO A 65 18.81 -14.96 2.11
C PRO A 65 18.60 -13.73 3.01
N GLN A 66 19.59 -12.86 3.18
CA GLN A 66 19.43 -11.59 3.90
C GLN A 66 18.83 -10.48 3.01
N CYS A 67 18.45 -10.79 1.78
CA CYS A 67 17.71 -9.88 0.94
C CYS A 67 16.21 -10.13 1.01
N GLY A 68 15.43 -9.14 0.58
CA GLY A 68 13.98 -9.24 0.60
C GLY A 68 13.28 -8.14 -0.21
N ILE A 69 11.97 -8.08 -0.02
CA ILE A 69 11.11 -7.04 -0.58
C ILE A 69 10.45 -6.27 0.55
N GLY A 70 9.93 -5.08 0.27
CA GLY A 70 9.13 -4.35 1.21
C GLY A 70 8.22 -3.31 0.58
N MET A 71 7.29 -2.83 1.39
CA MET A 71 6.33 -1.79 1.07
C MET A 71 6.22 -0.83 2.26
N GLU A 72 6.09 0.45 1.94
CA GLU A 72 5.74 1.49 2.90
C GLU A 72 4.58 2.33 2.33
N ASN A 73 3.58 2.62 3.14
CA ASN A 73 2.44 3.48 2.83
C ASN A 73 1.94 4.15 4.14
N PRO A 74 0.94 5.05 4.12
CA PRO A 74 0.47 5.71 5.35
C PRO A 74 -0.03 4.76 6.45
N GLN A 75 -0.45 3.56 6.10
CA GLN A 75 -1.05 2.58 7.01
C GLN A 75 -0.07 1.47 7.44
N ILE A 76 0.93 1.16 6.63
CA ILE A 76 1.79 0.00 6.79
C ILE A 76 3.22 0.34 6.39
N ASP A 77 4.18 -0.04 7.23
CA ASP A 77 5.58 -0.19 6.87
C ASP A 77 6.00 -1.61 7.21
N THR A 78 6.45 -2.35 6.19
CA THR A 78 6.86 -3.74 6.35
C THR A 78 8.29 -3.87 6.89
N GLY A 79 9.08 -2.80 6.84
CA GLY A 79 10.50 -2.80 7.16
C GLY A 79 11.23 -4.02 6.59
N ASN A 80 11.78 -4.83 7.49
CA ASN A 80 12.58 -6.02 7.16
C ASN A 80 11.85 -7.36 7.32
N GLU A 81 10.52 -7.34 7.52
CA GLU A 81 9.73 -8.54 7.80
C GLU A 81 9.78 -9.56 6.65
N PHE A 82 9.95 -9.09 5.42
CA PHE A 82 9.97 -9.94 4.22
C PHE A 82 11.38 -10.11 3.63
N ALA A 83 12.41 -10.11 4.46
CA ALA A 83 13.67 -10.76 4.14
C ALA A 83 13.46 -12.29 4.06
N VAL A 84 14.18 -12.96 3.16
CA VAL A 84 14.09 -14.43 3.00
C VAL A 84 14.40 -15.14 4.32
N SER A 85 15.43 -14.69 5.05
CA SER A 85 15.85 -15.22 6.35
C SER A 85 14.74 -15.10 7.40
N SER A 86 14.05 -13.95 7.47
CA SER A 86 12.90 -13.73 8.37
C SER A 86 11.76 -14.71 8.04
N LEU A 87 11.44 -14.86 6.75
CA LEU A 87 10.38 -15.76 6.29
C LEU A 87 10.73 -17.24 6.49
N MET A 88 12.01 -17.60 6.43
CA MET A 88 12.49 -18.93 6.79
C MET A 88 12.33 -19.19 8.29
N ALA A 89 12.74 -18.22 9.12
CA ALA A 89 12.67 -18.33 10.58
C ALA A 89 11.23 -18.45 11.09
N SER A 90 10.26 -17.79 10.43
CA SER A 90 8.84 -17.87 10.76
C SER A 90 8.13 -19.12 10.20
N GLY A 91 8.82 -19.97 9.43
CA GLY A 91 8.21 -21.12 8.77
C GLY A 91 7.35 -20.77 7.54
N THR A 92 7.34 -19.51 7.11
CA THR A 92 6.64 -19.04 5.91
C THR A 92 7.56 -19.10 4.69
N TYR A 93 8.20 -20.25 4.49
CA TYR A 93 9.00 -20.54 3.30
C TYR A 93 8.39 -21.71 2.57
N ASN A 94 8.42 -21.65 1.24
CA ASN A 94 7.67 -22.54 0.36
C ASN A 94 6.14 -22.41 0.53
N GLN A 95 5.40 -22.39 -0.59
CA GLN A 95 3.94 -22.35 -0.62
C GLN A 95 3.28 -23.33 0.38
N PRO A 96 2.10 -23.00 0.96
CA PRO A 96 1.01 -22.23 0.34
C PRO A 96 0.73 -20.81 0.91
N TRP A 97 1.70 -20.14 1.53
CA TRP A 97 1.48 -18.82 2.13
C TRP A 97 1.32 -17.69 1.10
N HIS A 98 0.55 -16.64 1.45
CA HIS A 98 0.40 -15.44 0.60
C HIS A 98 1.68 -14.61 0.49
N VAL A 99 2.50 -14.63 1.55
CA VAL A 99 3.85 -14.07 1.55
C VAL A 99 4.79 -15.21 1.94
N PHE A 100 5.80 -15.48 1.11
CA PHE A 100 6.70 -16.61 1.33
C PHE A 100 8.10 -16.37 0.80
N GLY A 101 9.07 -16.94 1.52
CA GLY A 101 10.43 -17.13 1.02
C GLY A 101 10.51 -18.35 0.10
N VAL A 102 11.42 -18.31 -0.88
CA VAL A 102 11.76 -19.41 -1.77
C VAL A 102 13.26 -19.62 -1.69
N VAL A 103 13.67 -20.85 -1.40
CA VAL A 103 15.08 -21.22 -1.19
C VAL A 103 15.41 -22.52 -1.91
N PRO A 104 16.71 -22.86 -2.08
CA PRO A 104 17.09 -24.15 -2.63
C PRO A 104 16.47 -25.31 -1.82
N PRO A 105 16.05 -26.41 -2.48
CA PRO A 105 16.24 -26.73 -3.89
C PRO A 105 15.14 -26.20 -4.83
N LYS A 106 14.18 -25.39 -4.36
CA LYS A 106 13.13 -24.84 -5.25
C LYS A 106 13.67 -23.76 -6.20
N THR A 107 14.78 -23.14 -5.81
CA THR A 107 15.61 -22.27 -6.63
C THR A 107 16.95 -22.95 -6.91
N ALA A 108 17.70 -22.42 -7.90
CA ALA A 108 19.09 -22.83 -8.10
C ALA A 108 19.93 -22.52 -6.85
N SER A 109 21.01 -23.27 -6.66
CA SER A 109 21.97 -22.98 -5.58
C SER A 109 22.45 -21.53 -5.65
N GLY A 110 22.54 -20.85 -4.50
CA GLY A 110 22.90 -19.44 -4.44
C GLY A 110 21.84 -18.47 -4.97
N THR A 111 20.60 -18.92 -5.16
CA THR A 111 19.46 -18.07 -5.51
C THR A 111 18.39 -18.18 -4.45
N PHE A 112 17.89 -17.04 -3.99
CA PHE A 112 16.85 -16.91 -2.99
C PHE A 112 15.75 -16.02 -3.54
N GLY A 113 14.52 -16.16 -3.07
CA GLY A 113 13.40 -15.37 -3.57
C GLY A 113 12.37 -15.07 -2.51
N VAL A 114 11.62 -14.00 -2.74
CA VAL A 114 10.44 -13.66 -1.95
C VAL A 114 9.28 -13.40 -2.90
N GLY A 115 8.12 -13.97 -2.57
CA GLY A 115 6.88 -13.70 -3.26
C GLY A 115 5.83 -13.18 -2.27
N ASN A 116 5.19 -12.08 -2.62
CA ASN A 116 4.00 -11.56 -1.98
C ASN A 116 2.87 -11.51 -3.01
N TYR A 117 1.83 -12.32 -2.78
CA TYR A 117 0.57 -12.36 -3.51
C TYR A 117 -0.62 -11.94 -2.63
N LYS A 118 -0.35 -11.34 -1.47
CA LYS A 118 -1.38 -10.73 -0.62
C LYS A 118 -1.73 -9.37 -1.20
N GLU A 119 -3.02 -9.11 -1.34
CA GLU A 119 -3.50 -7.80 -1.76
C GLU A 119 -3.32 -6.77 -0.64
N TRP A 120 -2.65 -5.65 -0.93
CA TRP A 120 -2.51 -4.52 0.01
C TRP A 120 -3.03 -3.23 -0.60
N ALA A 121 -4.18 -2.81 -0.11
CA ALA A 121 -4.78 -1.53 -0.44
C ALA A 121 -4.01 -0.40 0.27
N TRP A 122 -3.89 0.74 -0.40
CA TRP A 122 -3.25 1.93 0.14
C TRP A 122 -3.91 3.19 -0.43
N THR A 123 -3.69 4.31 0.23
CA THR A 123 -4.16 5.64 -0.19
C THR A 123 -2.98 6.62 -0.17
N ASP A 124 -3.12 7.70 -0.94
CA ASP A 124 -2.14 8.79 -1.12
C ASP A 124 -0.81 8.38 -1.76
N TRP A 125 -0.03 7.56 -1.07
CA TRP A 125 1.29 7.15 -1.52
C TRP A 125 1.65 5.71 -1.16
N CYS A 126 2.55 5.14 -1.95
CA CYS A 126 3.15 3.83 -1.71
C CYS A 126 4.59 3.81 -2.22
N LYS A 127 5.50 3.29 -1.42
CA LYS A 127 6.87 2.96 -1.81
C LYS A 127 6.99 1.45 -1.87
N LEU A 128 7.62 0.97 -2.94
CA LEU A 128 8.04 -0.43 -3.04
C LEU A 128 9.57 -0.43 -3.05
N TYR A 129 10.16 -1.40 -2.37
CA TYR A 129 11.62 -1.49 -2.29
C TYR A 129 12.09 -2.94 -2.20
N VAL A 130 13.36 -3.14 -2.54
CA VAL A 130 14.11 -4.34 -2.16
C VAL A 130 15.05 -3.98 -1.02
N ILE A 131 15.24 -4.91 -0.09
CA ILE A 131 16.08 -4.71 1.10
C ILE A 131 17.27 -5.64 1.10
N ASN A 132 18.33 -5.20 1.76
CA ASN A 132 19.47 -6.00 2.16
C ASN A 132 19.74 -5.71 3.65
N VAL A 133 19.49 -6.71 4.50
CA VAL A 133 19.72 -6.62 5.95
C VAL A 133 21.09 -7.14 6.38
N ASP A 134 21.95 -7.48 5.41
CA ASP A 134 23.32 -7.92 5.65
C ASP A 134 24.29 -6.73 5.69
N ASN A 135 25.47 -6.97 6.25
CA ASN A 135 26.55 -5.98 6.33
C ASN A 135 27.43 -5.89 5.08
N VAL A 136 27.14 -6.69 4.04
CA VAL A 136 27.80 -6.64 2.73
C VAL A 136 26.78 -6.40 1.62
N PRO A 137 27.16 -5.74 0.51
CA PRO A 137 26.28 -5.57 -0.64
C PRO A 137 25.90 -6.91 -1.28
N HIS A 138 24.67 -7.00 -1.77
CA HIS A 138 24.10 -8.20 -2.39
C HIS A 138 23.40 -7.86 -3.70
N THR A 139 23.13 -8.87 -4.53
CA THR A 139 22.56 -8.70 -5.87
C THR A 139 21.08 -9.05 -5.89
N CYS A 140 20.26 -8.12 -6.35
CA CYS A 140 18.93 -8.45 -6.85
C CYS A 140 19.06 -8.88 -8.31
N TYR A 141 18.73 -10.13 -8.63
CA TYR A 141 18.73 -10.64 -10.00
C TYR A 141 17.55 -10.11 -10.83
N GLY A 142 16.45 -9.82 -10.16
CA GLY A 142 15.25 -9.29 -10.79
C GLY A 142 14.10 -9.14 -9.80
N PHE A 143 13.13 -8.33 -10.19
CA PHE A 143 11.90 -8.11 -9.43
C PHE A 143 10.71 -8.01 -10.36
N THR A 144 9.52 -8.19 -9.81
CA THR A 144 8.27 -7.88 -10.50
C THR A 144 7.28 -7.31 -9.50
N TYR A 145 6.48 -6.35 -9.96
CA TYR A 145 5.30 -5.93 -9.22
C TYR A 145 4.12 -5.73 -10.15
N ILE A 146 2.93 -5.94 -9.59
CA ILE A 146 1.65 -5.64 -10.24
C ILE A 146 0.86 -4.78 -9.26
N MET A 147 0.45 -3.60 -9.72
CA MET A 147 -0.43 -2.70 -8.99
C MET A 147 -1.64 -2.29 -9.81
N ALA A 148 -2.76 -2.06 -9.15
CA ALA A 148 -3.89 -1.34 -9.71
C ALA A 148 -3.97 0.05 -9.06
N LEU A 149 -4.09 1.10 -9.87
CA LEU A 149 -4.12 2.48 -9.41
C LEU A 149 -5.41 3.16 -9.85
N LEU A 150 -6.10 3.80 -8.92
CA LEU A 150 -7.22 4.68 -9.22
C LEU A 150 -6.68 5.99 -9.81
N LEU A 151 -7.22 6.43 -10.95
CA LEU A 151 -6.70 7.60 -11.68
C LEU A 151 -7.31 8.92 -11.20
N LYS A 152 -8.46 8.87 -10.54
CA LYS A 152 -9.17 10.04 -10.02
C LYS A 152 -9.76 9.71 -8.65
N PRO A 153 -9.80 10.65 -7.71
CA PRO A 153 -10.47 10.43 -6.44
C PRO A 153 -11.90 9.96 -6.65
N ARG A 154 -12.40 9.13 -5.74
CA ARG A 154 -13.80 8.75 -5.71
C ARG A 154 -14.66 10.02 -5.63
N PRO A 155 -15.81 10.08 -6.33
CA PRO A 155 -16.76 11.14 -6.05
C PRO A 155 -17.13 11.07 -4.56
N PRO A 156 -17.27 12.23 -3.88
CA PRO A 156 -17.65 12.25 -2.47
C PRO A 156 -18.95 11.49 -2.29
N ARG A 157 -19.04 10.68 -1.22
CA ARG A 157 -20.29 9.95 -0.95
C ARG A 157 -21.40 10.97 -0.68
N ALA A 158 -22.64 10.60 -0.98
CA ALA A 158 -23.79 11.44 -0.67
C ALA A 158 -23.85 11.77 0.83
N SER A 159 -23.43 10.84 1.70
CA SER A 159 -23.26 11.05 3.14
C SER A 159 -22.23 12.12 3.47
N ASP A 160 -21.08 12.14 2.79
CA ASP A 160 -20.02 13.13 3.04
C ASP A 160 -20.44 14.51 2.55
N THR A 161 -21.23 14.56 1.49
CA THR A 161 -21.80 15.78 0.95
C THR A 161 -22.89 16.31 1.89
N ALA A 162 -23.75 15.44 2.41
CA ALA A 162 -24.74 15.77 3.43
C ALA A 162 -24.08 16.26 4.72
N LEU A 163 -23.03 15.58 5.21
CA LEU A 163 -22.27 16.00 6.39
C LEU A 163 -21.60 17.36 6.18
N LYS A 164 -20.98 17.58 5.01
CA LYS A 164 -20.39 18.88 4.65
C LYS A 164 -21.44 19.99 4.52
N LEU A 165 -22.63 19.68 3.99
CA LEU A 165 -23.74 20.62 3.91
C LEU A 165 -24.35 20.92 5.28
N MET A 166 -24.46 19.93 6.16
CA MET A 166 -24.90 20.10 7.54
C MET A 166 -23.90 20.93 8.34
N LEU A 167 -22.60 20.62 8.25
CA LEU A 167 -21.52 21.41 8.84
C LEU A 167 -21.50 22.84 8.30
N ALA A 168 -21.66 23.02 6.98
CA ALA A 168 -21.73 24.34 6.39
C ALA A 168 -22.96 25.11 6.91
N ARG A 169 -24.13 24.46 7.01
CA ARG A 169 -25.36 25.09 7.49
C ARG A 169 -25.24 25.51 8.96
N GLU A 170 -24.75 24.62 9.83
CA GLU A 170 -24.53 24.98 11.23
C GLU A 170 -23.50 26.10 11.38
N LEU A 171 -22.41 26.09 10.60
CA LEU A 171 -21.42 27.17 10.63
C LEU A 171 -21.93 28.50 10.05
N TYR A 172 -22.96 28.47 9.19
CA TYR A 172 -23.60 29.67 8.63
C TYR A 172 -24.71 30.24 9.55
N ASP A 173 -25.33 29.40 10.38
CA ASP A 173 -26.34 29.83 11.38
C ASP A 173 -25.72 30.34 12.70
N ILE A 174 -24.38 30.26 12.83
CA ILE A 174 -23.65 30.84 13.97
C ILE A 174 -23.50 32.36 13.76
N ASP A 175 -23.94 33.14 14.75
CA ASP A 175 -23.74 34.59 14.84
C ASP A 175 -22.29 34.99 14.52
N ASP A 176 -22.12 36.04 13.70
CA ASP A 176 -20.82 36.55 13.22
C ASP A 176 -19.85 36.89 14.36
N GLU A 177 -20.37 37.26 15.54
CA GLU A 177 -19.60 37.48 16.77
C GLU A 177 -18.98 36.19 17.32
N LEU A 178 -19.72 35.08 17.28
CA LEU A 178 -19.23 33.76 17.71
C LEU A 178 -18.26 33.18 16.67
N ARG A 179 -18.54 33.40 15.39
CA ARG A 179 -17.70 32.94 14.27
C ARG A 179 -16.29 33.50 14.33
N LYS A 180 -16.14 34.75 14.80
CA LYS A 180 -14.83 35.39 15.03
C LYS A 180 -14.08 34.86 16.26
N LYS A 181 -14.77 34.19 17.19
CA LYS A 181 -14.19 33.63 18.43
C LYS A 181 -13.85 32.15 18.30
N LEU A 182 -14.35 31.46 17.28
CA LEU A 182 -14.03 30.06 17.01
C LEU A 182 -12.58 29.91 16.55
N THR A 183 -11.82 29.08 17.26
CA THR A 183 -10.47 28.70 16.83
C THR A 183 -10.52 27.52 15.87
N LEU A 184 -9.43 27.30 15.14
CA LEU A 184 -9.29 26.11 14.28
C LEU A 184 -9.45 24.79 15.07
N GLY A 185 -9.09 24.80 16.36
CA GLY A 185 -9.27 23.66 17.26
C GLY A 185 -10.73 23.37 17.56
N ASP A 186 -11.53 24.41 17.78
CA ASP A 186 -12.97 24.29 18.06
C ASP A 186 -13.72 23.73 16.85
N VAL A 187 -13.38 24.20 15.64
CA VAL A 187 -13.95 23.69 14.39
C VAL A 187 -13.60 22.22 14.17
N LYS A 188 -12.36 21.81 14.44
CA LYS A 188 -11.95 20.41 14.34
C LYS A 188 -12.72 19.52 15.32
N LYS A 189 -12.89 19.98 16.56
CA LYS A 189 -13.65 19.25 17.58
C LYS A 189 -15.12 19.07 17.17
N LEU A 190 -15.76 20.14 16.67
CA LEU A 190 -17.14 20.09 16.19
C LEU A 190 -17.31 19.07 15.04
N ILE A 191 -16.38 19.06 14.09
CA ILE A 191 -16.36 18.09 12.99
C ILE A 191 -16.25 16.66 13.51
N THR A 192 -15.37 16.42 14.50
CA THR A 192 -15.20 15.10 15.11
C THR A 192 -16.48 14.64 15.84
N ASP A 193 -17.08 15.50 16.65
CA ASP A 193 -18.26 15.18 17.44
C ASP A 193 -19.49 14.90 16.53
N MET A 194 -19.66 15.70 15.47
CA MET A 194 -20.73 15.47 14.47
C MET A 194 -20.52 14.20 13.64
N SER A 195 -19.27 13.90 13.26
CA SER A 195 -18.94 12.66 12.54
C SER A 195 -19.23 11.42 13.39
N LEU A 196 -19.00 11.50 14.70
CA LEU A 196 -19.33 10.44 15.65
C LEU A 196 -20.85 10.28 15.82
N ALA A 197 -21.59 11.38 15.92
CA ALA A 197 -23.05 11.35 16.03
C ALA A 197 -23.71 10.74 14.77
N PHE A 198 -23.28 11.17 13.58
CA PHE A 198 -23.81 10.65 12.32
C PHE A 198 -23.49 9.16 12.12
N SER A 199 -22.31 8.71 12.56
CA SER A 199 -21.93 7.30 12.51
C SER A 199 -22.79 6.42 13.43
N ARG A 200 -23.36 6.98 14.52
CA ARG A 200 -24.29 6.28 15.40
C ARG A 200 -25.70 6.18 14.79
N GLU A 201 -26.22 7.26 14.21
CA GLU A 201 -27.52 7.25 13.54
C GLU A 201 -27.59 6.31 12.33
N VAL A 202 -26.49 6.17 11.58
CA VAL A 202 -26.44 5.26 10.42
C VAL A 202 -26.29 3.78 10.84
N ALA A 203 -25.92 3.52 12.09
CA ALA A 203 -25.74 2.17 12.63
C ALA A 203 -27.00 1.60 13.31
N GLU A 204 -28.03 2.43 13.51
CA GLU A 204 -29.38 2.04 13.96
C GLU A 204 -30.33 1.81 12.78
#